data_AF-A0A497NX29-F1
#
_entry.id   AF-A0A497NX29-F1
#
_cell.length_a   1.000
_cell.length_b   1.000
_cell.length_c   1.000
_cell.angle_alpha   90.00
_cell.angle_beta   90.00
_cell.angle_gamma   90.00
#
_symmetry.space_group_name_H-M   'P 1'
#
loop_
_entity.id
_entity.type
_entity.pdbx_description
1 polymer ?
#
loop_
_entity_poly.entity_id
_entity_poly.type
_entity_poly.pdbx_seq_one_letter_code
_entity_poly.pdbx_strand_id
1 'polypeptide(L)'
;MGNRSPAFLLKVAKSLVEEVSQETSSLLDSIRRLGKDVDYTKVAYIAMDLRSDLDCAITLTDNISKQDPNIALPDDTIPSDVKASAYFQMGLTVMAQKKFKDAIKYFEESLKYNPDQATYYNIGLCYLRMKGLFRDKTQEAIAALQKCIDIDSETDIAVDAGKILARRGLL
;
A
#
# COMPACT_ATOMS: atom_id res chain seq x y z
N MET A 1 20.01 24.12 16.80
CA MET A 1 18.69 23.46 16.90
C MET A 1 18.96 22.00 17.25
N GLY A 2 18.44 21.50 18.36
CA GLY A 2 18.80 20.17 18.87
C GLY A 2 18.38 19.08 17.89
N ASN A 3 19.35 18.31 17.38
CA ASN A 3 19.06 17.14 16.57
C ASN A 3 18.24 16.16 17.41
N ARG A 4 17.00 15.88 17.02
CA ARG A 4 16.18 14.87 17.69
C ARG A 4 16.84 13.50 17.49
N SER A 5 16.75 12.61 18.47
CA SER A 5 17.31 11.26 18.35
C SER A 5 16.69 10.49 17.18
N PRO A 6 17.44 9.65 16.44
CA PRO A 6 16.91 8.81 15.37
C PRO A 6 15.69 7.97 15.79
N ALA A 7 15.69 7.45 17.03
CA ALA A 7 14.57 6.68 17.57
C ALA A 7 13.26 7.50 17.69
N PHE A 8 13.37 8.77 18.07
CA PHE A 8 12.22 9.67 18.10
C PHE A 8 11.70 9.96 16.70
N LEU A 9 12.60 10.21 15.74
CA LEU A 9 12.22 10.43 14.34
C LEU A 9 11.55 9.19 13.73
N LEU A 10 12.01 7.99 14.09
CA LEU A 10 11.40 6.74 13.63
C LEU A 10 9.99 6.56 14.19
N LYS A 11 9.76 6.91 15.47
CA LYS A 11 8.41 6.94 16.06
C LYS A 11 7.49 7.92 15.35
N VAL A 12 7.99 9.10 14.98
CA VAL A 12 7.22 10.09 14.21
C VAL A 12 6.85 9.54 12.83
N ALA A 13 7.83 8.97 12.11
CA ALA A 13 7.57 8.39 10.79
C ALA A 13 6.56 7.25 10.85
N LYS A 14 6.66 6.37 11.87
CA LYS A 14 5.68 5.30 12.10
C LYS A 14 4.28 5.86 12.37
N SER A 15 4.17 6.85 13.26
CA SER A 15 2.89 7.48 13.62
C SER A 15 2.20 8.14 12.42
N LEU A 16 2.96 8.80 11.54
CA LEU A 16 2.42 9.39 10.30
C LEU A 16 1.79 8.33 9.40
N VAL A 17 2.47 7.18 9.22
CA VAL A 17 1.94 6.09 8.39
C VAL A 17 0.69 5.45 9.02
N GLU A 18 0.64 5.33 10.35
CA GLU A 18 -0.52 4.81 11.07
C GLU A 18 -1.75 5.73 10.92
N GLU A 19 -1.57 7.05 11.03
CA GLU A 19 -2.62 8.05 10.82
C GLU A 19 -3.15 8.00 9.39
N VAL A 20 -2.25 8.01 8.39
CA VAL A 20 -2.62 7.88 6.98
C VAL A 20 -3.36 6.56 6.71
N SER A 21 -2.98 5.47 7.37
CA SER A 21 -3.68 4.18 7.23
C SER A 21 -5.14 4.25 7.69
N GLN A 22 -5.41 4.95 8.80
CA GLN A 22 -6.77 5.12 9.31
C GLN A 22 -7.61 5.98 8.36
N GLU A 23 -7.04 7.09 7.88
CA GLU A 23 -7.72 7.98 6.93
C GLU A 23 -7.97 7.31 5.58
N THR A 24 -6.99 6.56 5.06
CA THR A 24 -7.13 5.79 3.82
C THR A 24 -8.24 4.75 3.95
N SER A 25 -8.35 4.08 5.11
CA SER A 25 -9.42 3.11 5.37
C SER A 25 -10.80 3.79 5.36
N SER A 26 -10.94 4.93 6.05
CA SER A 26 -12.17 5.73 6.06
C SER A 26 -12.55 6.22 4.66
N LEU A 27 -11.57 6.62 3.86
CA LEU A 27 -11.76 7.03 2.47
C LEU A 27 -12.27 5.87 1.60
N LEU A 28 -11.64 4.70 1.70
CA LEU A 28 -12.05 3.51 0.94
C LEU A 28 -13.46 3.04 1.31
N ASP A 29 -13.82 3.07 2.60
CA ASP A 29 -15.18 2.78 3.07
C ASP A 29 -16.20 3.77 2.51
N SER A 30 -15.85 5.06 2.49
CA SER A 30 -16.69 6.11 1.90
C SER A 30 -16.91 5.89 0.41
N ILE A 31 -15.84 5.55 -0.34
CA ILE A 31 -15.91 5.21 -1.76
C ILE A 31 -16.82 4.00 -1.99
N ARG A 32 -16.69 2.96 -1.16
CA ARG A 32 -17.52 1.75 -1.24
C ARG A 32 -19.00 2.05 -0.99
N ARG A 33 -19.32 2.90 -0.02
CA ARG A 33 -20.71 3.29 0.30
C ARG A 33 -21.34 4.14 -0.79
N LEU A 34 -20.60 5.10 -1.33
CA LEU A 34 -21.09 6.04 -2.35
C LEU A 34 -21.16 5.42 -3.76
N GLY A 35 -20.30 4.45 -4.07
CA GLY A 35 -20.35 3.72 -5.34
C GLY A 35 -20.21 4.61 -6.58
N LYS A 36 -21.32 4.84 -7.30
CA LYS A 36 -21.33 5.69 -8.50
C LYS A 36 -21.35 7.19 -8.18
N ASP A 37 -21.77 7.56 -6.97
CA ASP A 37 -21.94 8.95 -6.56
C ASP A 37 -20.66 9.54 -5.92
N VAL A 38 -19.53 8.83 -6.06
CA VAL A 38 -18.24 9.26 -5.54
C VAL A 38 -17.75 10.50 -6.29
N ASP A 39 -17.50 11.57 -5.54
CA ASP A 39 -16.75 12.73 -6.04
C ASP A 39 -15.24 12.44 -6.02
N TYR A 40 -14.71 12.05 -7.17
CA TYR A 40 -13.28 11.76 -7.33
C TYR A 40 -12.39 13.01 -7.24
N THR A 41 -12.95 14.22 -7.32
CA THR A 41 -12.21 15.46 -7.08
C THR A 41 -11.84 15.57 -5.61
N LYS A 42 -12.82 15.31 -4.72
CA LYS A 42 -12.60 15.27 -3.28
C LYS A 42 -11.66 14.12 -2.88
N VAL A 43 -11.81 12.95 -3.50
CA VAL A 43 -10.88 11.82 -3.30
C VAL A 43 -9.46 12.23 -3.66
N ALA A 44 -9.25 12.90 -4.81
CA ALA A 44 -7.93 13.33 -5.24
C ALA A 44 -7.31 14.36 -4.29
N TYR A 45 -8.12 15.27 -3.71
CA TYR A 45 -7.66 16.25 -2.73
C TYR A 45 -7.19 15.58 -1.43
N ILE A 46 -8.02 14.73 -0.81
CA ILE A 46 -7.65 13.99 0.41
C ILE A 46 -6.38 13.17 0.17
N ALA A 47 -6.35 12.46 -0.95
CA ALA A 47 -5.22 11.62 -1.30
C ALA A 47 -3.92 12.41 -1.60
N MET A 48 -4.00 13.70 -1.92
CA MET A 48 -2.82 14.56 -2.06
C MET A 48 -2.24 14.92 -0.69
N ASP A 49 -3.09 15.24 0.28
CA ASP A 49 -2.68 15.55 1.65
C ASP A 49 -2.03 14.32 2.30
N LEU A 50 -2.69 13.16 2.24
CA LEU A 50 -2.15 11.88 2.75
C LEU A 50 -0.78 11.54 2.13
N ARG A 51 -0.61 11.83 0.84
CA ARG A 51 0.66 11.57 0.15
C ARG A 51 1.80 12.42 0.70
N SER A 52 1.54 13.68 1.07
CA SER A 52 2.56 14.55 1.66
C SER A 52 3.12 13.98 2.95
N ASP A 53 2.26 13.41 3.81
CA ASP A 53 2.67 12.80 5.06
C ASP A 53 3.49 11.52 4.85
N LEU A 54 3.11 10.72 3.84
CA LEU A 54 3.88 9.53 3.44
C LEU A 54 5.26 9.90 2.87
N ASP A 55 5.35 10.93 2.03
CA ASP A 55 6.62 11.45 1.51
C ASP A 55 7.53 11.96 2.66
N CYS A 56 6.93 12.59 3.68
CA CYS A 56 7.63 13.00 4.89
C CYS A 56 8.17 11.79 5.67
N ALA A 57 7.35 10.76 5.91
CA ALA A 57 7.76 9.53 6.60
C ALA A 57 8.91 8.80 5.87
N ILE A 58 8.86 8.71 4.54
CA ILE A 58 9.93 8.13 3.72
C ILE A 58 11.21 8.95 3.85
N THR A 59 11.12 10.28 3.75
CA THR A 59 12.29 11.16 3.89
C THR A 59 12.92 11.05 5.28
N LEU A 60 12.12 10.96 6.34
CA LEU A 60 12.59 10.73 7.70
C LEU A 60 13.34 9.40 7.81
N THR A 61 12.75 8.30 7.31
CA THR A 61 13.37 6.97 7.36
C THR A 61 14.66 6.87 6.55
N ASP A 62 14.75 7.56 5.40
CA ASP A 62 15.99 7.68 4.62
C ASP A 62 17.10 8.38 5.40
N ASN A 63 16.77 9.46 6.10
CA ASN A 63 17.73 10.20 6.92
C ASN A 63 18.15 9.41 8.16
N ILE A 64 17.21 8.72 8.80
CA ILE A 64 17.47 7.84 9.94
C ILE A 64 18.43 6.71 9.52
N SER A 65 18.17 6.05 8.39
CA SER A 65 19.01 4.94 7.89
C SER A 65 20.46 5.36 7.63
N LYS A 66 20.71 6.64 7.28
CA LYS A 66 22.06 7.20 7.11
C LYS A 66 22.75 7.51 8.44
N GLN A 67 21.98 7.85 9.47
CA GLN A 67 22.51 8.21 10.79
C GLN A 67 22.72 7.00 11.68
N ASP A 68 21.78 6.06 11.66
CA ASP A 68 21.80 4.83 12.44
C ASP A 68 21.12 3.69 11.65
N PRO A 69 21.89 2.91 10.88
CA PRO A 69 21.35 1.85 10.03
C PRO A 69 20.84 0.62 10.80
N ASN A 70 21.23 0.47 12.07
CA ASN A 70 20.86 -0.69 12.90
C ASN A 70 19.74 -0.36 13.90
N ILE A 71 19.10 0.79 13.74
CA ILE A 71 18.06 1.22 14.65
C ILE A 71 16.82 0.32 14.55
N ALA A 72 16.34 -0.08 15.72
CA ALA A 72 15.05 -0.73 15.93
C ALA A 72 14.32 -0.06 17.09
N LEU A 73 13.00 0.08 16.97
CA LEU A 73 12.14 0.44 18.10
C LEU A 73 11.96 -0.75 19.06
N PRO A 74 11.44 -0.54 20.29
CA PRO A 74 11.21 -1.63 21.25
C PRO A 74 10.24 -2.72 20.78
N ASP A 75 9.44 -2.46 19.76
CA ASP A 75 8.54 -3.41 19.10
C ASP A 75 9.16 -4.01 17.81
N ASP A 76 10.48 -3.94 17.70
CA ASP A 76 11.30 -4.39 16.57
C ASP A 76 11.05 -3.65 15.25
N THR A 77 10.25 -2.57 15.24
CA THR A 77 10.04 -1.77 14.02
C THR A 77 11.35 -1.17 13.54
N ILE A 78 11.73 -1.46 12.30
CA ILE A 78 12.90 -0.88 11.64
C ILE A 78 12.50 0.12 10.52
N PRO A 79 13.41 1.01 10.06
CA PRO A 79 13.09 1.98 9.02
C PRO A 79 12.55 1.39 7.72
N SER A 80 12.97 0.18 7.33
CA SER A 80 12.45 -0.50 6.13
C SER A 80 10.98 -0.91 6.27
N ASP A 81 10.52 -1.27 7.47
CA ASP A 81 9.11 -1.65 7.71
C ASP A 81 8.20 -0.44 7.54
N VAL A 82 8.65 0.71 8.05
CA VAL A 82 7.95 1.98 7.89
C VAL A 82 7.92 2.40 6.42
N LYS A 83 9.02 2.21 5.66
CA LYS A 83 9.03 2.47 4.21
C LYS A 83 8.09 1.55 3.44
N ALA A 84 8.12 0.24 3.73
CA ALA A 84 7.18 -0.71 3.14
C ALA A 84 5.75 -0.23 3.35
N SER A 85 5.39 0.03 4.60
CA SER A 85 4.05 0.50 4.98
C SER A 85 3.69 1.83 4.30
N ALA A 86 4.63 2.77 4.20
CA ALA A 86 4.39 4.05 3.54
C ALA A 86 4.11 3.88 2.04
N TYR A 87 4.91 3.08 1.34
CA TYR A 87 4.69 2.77 -0.07
C TYR A 87 3.40 1.99 -0.31
N PHE A 88 3.05 1.07 0.59
CA PHE A 88 1.77 0.37 0.56
C PHE A 88 0.59 1.36 0.64
N GLN A 89 0.63 2.29 1.60
CA GLN A 89 -0.41 3.31 1.75
C GLN A 89 -0.47 4.26 0.55
N MET A 90 0.67 4.61 -0.05
CA MET A 90 0.69 5.36 -1.32
C MET A 90 -0.02 4.59 -2.43
N GLY A 91 0.23 3.29 -2.53
CA GLY A 91 -0.44 2.41 -3.48
C GLY A 91 -1.96 2.42 -3.30
N LEU A 92 -2.44 2.25 -2.06
CA LEU A 92 -3.88 2.31 -1.74
C LEU A 92 -4.50 3.68 -2.06
N THR A 93 -3.81 4.75 -1.70
CA THR A 93 -4.23 6.14 -1.92
C THR A 93 -4.39 6.44 -3.41
N VAL A 94 -3.45 6.00 -4.23
CA VAL A 94 -3.47 6.17 -5.69
C VAL A 94 -4.46 5.22 -6.35
N MET A 95 -4.65 4.01 -5.80
CA MET A 95 -5.69 3.07 -6.22
C MET A 95 -7.09 3.63 -5.99
N ALA A 96 -7.32 4.35 -4.88
CA ALA A 96 -8.59 5.03 -4.59
C ALA A 96 -8.93 6.09 -5.66
N GLN A 97 -7.92 6.73 -6.24
CA GLN A 97 -8.06 7.64 -7.39
C GLN A 97 -8.26 6.92 -8.74
N LYS A 98 -8.40 5.58 -8.76
CA LYS A 98 -8.43 4.74 -9.98
C LYS A 98 -7.17 4.80 -10.85
N LYS A 99 -6.05 5.30 -10.32
CA LYS A 99 -4.77 5.37 -11.02
C LYS A 99 -3.99 4.06 -10.87
N PHE A 100 -4.57 2.97 -11.35
CA PHE A 100 -4.10 1.60 -11.09
C PHE A 100 -2.63 1.36 -11.51
N LYS A 101 -2.19 1.93 -12.63
CA LYS A 101 -0.80 1.77 -13.10
C LYS A 101 0.21 2.39 -12.15
N ASP A 102 -0.12 3.54 -11.56
CA ASP A 102 0.79 4.20 -10.61
C ASP A 102 0.69 3.55 -9.24
N ALA A 103 -0.49 3.07 -8.83
CA ALA A 103 -0.66 2.28 -7.62
C ALA A 103 0.25 1.03 -7.62
N ILE A 104 0.31 0.31 -8.75
CA ILE A 104 1.19 -0.87 -8.90
C ILE A 104 2.66 -0.50 -8.64
N LYS A 105 3.15 0.64 -9.14
CA LYS A 105 4.55 1.05 -8.90
C LYS A 105 4.84 1.23 -7.41
N TYR A 106 3.93 1.86 -6.66
CA TYR A 106 4.12 2.04 -5.22
C TYR A 106 4.02 0.71 -4.47
N PHE A 107 3.12 -0.19 -4.87
CA PHE A 107 3.09 -1.54 -4.32
C PHE A 107 4.37 -2.32 -4.62
N GLU A 108 4.94 -2.19 -5.82
CA GLU A 108 6.23 -2.80 -6.17
C GLU A 108 7.37 -2.22 -5.32
N GLU A 109 7.37 -0.91 -5.02
CA GLU A 109 8.34 -0.33 -4.08
C GLU A 109 8.16 -0.89 -2.66
N SER A 110 6.92 -1.06 -2.17
CA SER A 110 6.64 -1.67 -0.86
C SER A 110 7.27 -3.07 -0.74
N LEU A 111 7.04 -3.91 -1.76
CA LEU A 111 7.54 -5.29 -1.80
C LEU A 111 9.07 -5.40 -1.82
N LYS A 112 9.80 -4.34 -2.20
CA LYS A 112 11.28 -4.34 -2.11
C LYS A 112 11.77 -4.30 -0.67
N TYR A 113 10.99 -3.72 0.23
CA TYR A 113 11.34 -3.59 1.64
C TYR A 113 10.75 -4.72 2.46
N ASN A 114 9.47 -5.04 2.24
CA ASN A 114 8.79 -6.14 2.90
C ASN A 114 7.82 -6.83 1.94
N PRO A 115 8.13 -8.05 1.46
CA PRO A 115 7.19 -8.84 0.70
C PRO A 115 5.99 -9.25 1.56
N ASP A 116 4.81 -8.75 1.23
CA ASP A 116 3.59 -9.04 1.99
C ASP A 116 2.43 -9.51 1.09
N GLN A 117 1.54 -10.30 1.70
CA GLN A 117 0.41 -10.92 1.04
C GLN A 117 -0.62 -9.89 0.52
N ALA A 118 -0.91 -8.85 1.32
CA ALA A 118 -1.93 -7.86 1.00
C ALA A 118 -1.52 -7.01 -0.20
N THR A 119 -0.23 -6.72 -0.36
CA THR A 119 0.31 -5.98 -1.49
C THR A 119 0.17 -6.77 -2.79
N TYR A 120 0.50 -8.06 -2.80
CA TYR A 120 0.27 -8.92 -3.98
C TYR A 120 -1.21 -9.00 -4.36
N TYR A 121 -2.10 -9.12 -3.38
CA TYR A 121 -3.55 -9.08 -3.59
C TYR A 121 -3.98 -7.77 -4.28
N ASN A 122 -3.54 -6.62 -3.76
CA ASN A 122 -3.89 -5.31 -4.30
C ASN A 122 -3.30 -5.06 -5.70
N ILE A 123 -2.10 -5.56 -6.00
CA ILE A 123 -1.56 -5.55 -7.37
C ILE A 123 -2.46 -6.34 -8.32
N GLY A 124 -2.89 -7.55 -7.91
CA GLY A 124 -3.81 -8.38 -8.67
C GLY A 124 -5.13 -7.66 -8.97
N LEU A 125 -5.71 -7.01 -7.95
CA LEU A 125 -6.89 -6.17 -8.11
C LEU A 125 -6.66 -5.00 -9.09
N CYS A 126 -5.52 -4.32 -9.01
CA CYS A 126 -5.16 -3.24 -9.94
C CYS A 126 -5.14 -3.73 -11.39
N TYR A 127 -4.48 -4.85 -11.68
CA TYR A 127 -4.45 -5.42 -13.03
C TYR A 127 -5.84 -5.79 -13.54
N LEU A 128 -6.70 -6.38 -12.69
CA LEU A 128 -8.08 -6.71 -13.06
C LEU A 128 -8.91 -5.46 -13.35
N ARG A 129 -8.70 -4.37 -12.63
CA ARG A 129 -9.39 -3.09 -12.83
C ARG A 129 -8.88 -2.31 -14.05
N MET A 130 -7.68 -2.64 -14.55
CA MET A 130 -7.16 -2.11 -15.80
C MET A 130 -7.76 -2.78 -17.05
N LYS A 131 -8.47 -3.91 -16.91
CA LYS A 131 -9.14 -4.61 -18.03
C LYS A 131 -10.18 -3.68 -18.67
N GLY A 132 -9.93 -3.28 -19.93
CA GLY A 132 -10.74 -2.32 -20.69
C GLY A 132 -10.07 -0.97 -20.96
N LEU A 133 -8.97 -0.64 -20.27
CA LEU A 133 -8.18 0.58 -20.47
C LEU A 133 -6.85 0.34 -21.20
N PHE A 134 -6.31 -0.88 -21.13
CA PHE A 134 -5.05 -1.31 -21.77
C PHE A 134 -5.16 -2.78 -22.26
N ARG A 135 -4.15 -3.29 -22.98
CA ARG A 135 -4.03 -4.73 -23.35
C ARG A 135 -4.38 -5.63 -22.15
N ASP A 136 -5.00 -6.76 -22.41
CA ASP A 136 -5.46 -7.68 -21.36
C ASP A 136 -4.31 -8.05 -20.39
N LYS A 137 -4.42 -7.60 -19.14
CA LYS A 137 -3.49 -7.85 -18.03
C LYS A 137 -3.94 -9.01 -17.13
N THR A 138 -4.80 -9.88 -17.65
CA THR A 138 -5.33 -11.03 -16.90
C THR A 138 -4.22 -11.95 -16.40
N GLN A 139 -3.15 -12.17 -17.19
CA GLN A 139 -2.05 -13.05 -16.75
C GLN A 139 -1.25 -12.47 -15.58
N GLU A 140 -0.95 -11.17 -15.61
CA GLU A 140 -0.28 -10.50 -14.50
C GLU A 140 -1.15 -10.44 -13.24
N ALA A 141 -2.48 -10.29 -13.41
CA ALA A 141 -3.42 -10.41 -12.31
C ALA A 141 -3.39 -11.81 -11.66
N ILE A 142 -3.39 -12.87 -12.47
CA ILE A 142 -3.31 -14.25 -11.97
C ILE A 142 -2.02 -14.46 -11.21
N ALA A 143 -0.88 -14.07 -11.80
CA ALA A 143 0.42 -14.24 -11.17
C ALA A 143 0.51 -13.53 -9.82
N ALA A 144 -0.03 -12.32 -9.70
CA ALA A 144 -0.04 -11.58 -8.44
C ALA A 144 -0.95 -12.24 -7.39
N LEU A 145 -2.16 -12.69 -7.79
CA LEU A 145 -3.07 -13.39 -6.88
C LEU A 145 -2.54 -14.76 -6.46
N GLN A 146 -1.83 -15.47 -7.34
CA GLN A 146 -1.19 -16.73 -6.99
C GLN A 146 -0.07 -16.51 -5.96
N LYS A 147 0.79 -15.50 -6.15
CA LYS A 147 1.79 -15.12 -5.14
C LYS A 147 1.17 -14.78 -3.78
N CYS A 148 0.02 -14.12 -3.78
CA CYS A 148 -0.74 -13.86 -2.55
C CYS A 148 -1.14 -15.15 -1.84
N ILE A 149 -1.63 -16.17 -2.58
CA ILE A 149 -1.99 -17.48 -2.03
C ILE A 149 -0.75 -18.26 -1.57
N ASP A 150 0.34 -18.19 -2.33
CA ASP A 150 1.58 -18.94 -2.06
C ASP A 150 2.30 -18.46 -0.79
N ILE A 151 2.13 -17.20 -0.38
CA ILE A 151 2.72 -16.65 0.86
C ILE A 151 2.09 -17.30 2.10
N ASP A 152 0.75 -17.32 2.15
CA ASP A 152 0.01 -17.96 3.22
C ASP A 152 -1.42 -18.25 2.75
N SER A 153 -1.69 -19.52 2.43
CA SER A 153 -2.98 -19.93 1.88
C SER A 153 -4.12 -19.99 2.91
N GLU A 154 -3.83 -19.87 4.20
CA GLU A 154 -4.82 -20.05 5.28
C GLU A 154 -5.51 -18.72 5.67
N THR A 155 -5.06 -17.59 5.13
CA THR A 155 -5.63 -16.28 5.47
C THR A 155 -6.92 -15.96 4.69
N ASP A 156 -7.74 -15.08 5.25
CA ASP A 156 -8.94 -14.55 4.57
C ASP A 156 -8.58 -13.86 3.24
N ILE A 157 -7.41 -13.21 3.16
CA ILE A 157 -6.93 -12.54 1.94
C ILE A 157 -6.63 -13.57 0.84
N ALA A 158 -5.97 -14.69 1.17
CA ALA A 158 -5.74 -15.78 0.21
C ALA A 158 -7.05 -16.41 -0.25
N VAL A 159 -7.99 -16.64 0.67
CA VAL A 159 -9.31 -17.16 0.33
C VAL A 159 -10.05 -16.20 -0.63
N ASP A 160 -9.97 -14.89 -0.39
CA ASP A 160 -10.54 -13.89 -1.28
C ASP A 160 -9.84 -13.84 -2.65
N ALA A 161 -8.52 -13.98 -2.70
CA ALA A 161 -7.77 -14.14 -3.95
C ALA A 161 -8.23 -15.40 -4.73
N GLY A 162 -8.37 -16.54 -4.05
CA GLY A 162 -8.86 -17.79 -4.63
C GLY A 162 -10.28 -17.66 -5.19
N LYS A 163 -11.20 -16.99 -4.47
CA LYS A 163 -12.55 -16.67 -4.96
C LYS A 163 -12.51 -15.85 -6.26
N ILE A 164 -11.57 -14.90 -6.38
CA ILE A 164 -11.42 -14.05 -7.57
C ILE A 164 -10.96 -14.87 -8.78
N LEU A 165 -10.01 -15.78 -8.58
CA LEU A 165 -9.48 -16.68 -9.61
C LEU A 165 -10.55 -17.69 -10.06
N ALA A 166 -11.19 -18.37 -9.11
CA ALA A 166 -12.22 -19.38 -9.39
C ALA A 166 -13.42 -18.80 -10.16
N ARG A 167 -13.92 -17.63 -9.77
CA ARG A 167 -15.04 -16.94 -10.48
C ARG A 167 -14.72 -16.58 -11.93
N ARG A 168 -13.44 -16.55 -12.30
CA ARG A 168 -12.97 -16.22 -13.66
C ARG A 168 -12.53 -17.46 -14.44
N GLY A 169 -12.63 -18.66 -13.85
CA GLY A 169 -12.14 -19.90 -14.46
C GLY A 169 -10.62 -19.96 -14.56
N LEU A 170 -9.91 -19.32 -13.61
CA LEU A 170 -8.45 -19.17 -13.60
C LEU A 170 -7.79 -19.96 -12.46
N LEU A 171 -8.50 -20.95 -11.90
CA LEU A 171 -8.07 -21.83 -10.83
C LEU A 171 -7.89 -23.26 -11.37
#